data_AF-A0A2J7PKY7-F1
#
_entry.id   AF-A0A2J7PKY7-F1
#
_cell.length_a   1.000
_cell.length_b   1.000
_cell.length_c   1.000
_cell.angle_alpha   90.00
_cell.angle_beta   90.00
_cell.angle_gamma   90.00
#
_symmetry.space_group_name_H-M   'P 1'
#
loop_
_entity.id
_entity.type
_entity.pdbx_description
1 polymer ?
#
loop_
_entity_poly.entity_id
_entity_poly.type
_entity_poly.pdbx_seq_one_letter_code
_entity_poly.pdbx_strand_id
1 'polypeptide(L)'
;MSPSKDDISAFAVYSSKKSKRKRNRKSSTKTEETEDMFQAAEEPDVEEILSTDDDPSASSPCSVKDKRKRKKSNISFTVTSEQSRTPGAEIVDVEENSDDVLLIENATQGKKKKIVLNPENEENEDQEVIFQDFIRKKTNGVKLKRKPTKGMKKGTMVSEDSSVGQDVFIVEDVEDAEEDNYSGNSLVEGKKLFAWLINPVVPEVFFRNAWEKRPLHIKRGVPEYYKPIISTPDIDKMLRNYNVQFTKNLDVTSYSDGKRETHNPVGRALPSIVWDYYKNGCSVRLLNPQTFIPKLALLNSSLQEYFGCFVGANVYLTPPDSQGFAPHYDDIEAFILQVEGQKHWKLYPPKSESETLPRFSSGNFSQDEIGDPIMEITLKPGDLLYFPRGTIHQGRTVPGIHSLHVTLSCYQRNTWGDLMEKVITAAVRVAMEENIEFRRGLPQDYLNFMGVAHSDKSSTQRTDFIEKIKSLMAKLFDHAPIDAAVDQMGKQFIHDALPPMLTAEEKQFSCVGDGLRMGPNGEIISGGEITLDTKIKLLRAHVIRLVTEEDNVRVYHTMDNSFEYHREEPQYLEISFELAPAVEHLICSYPDFVKVSDLPLDSEEPKVQIAGDLWERGLLLTDGALKISIC
;
A
#
# COMPACT_ATOMS: atom_id res chain seq x y z
N MET A 1 8.04 57.80 15.19
CA MET A 1 6.79 57.44 14.48
C MET A 1 6.61 55.94 14.58
N SER A 2 5.46 55.47 15.04
CA SER A 2 5.15 54.04 15.16
C SER A 2 4.51 53.53 13.87
N PRO A 3 4.86 52.34 13.35
CA PRO A 3 4.20 51.75 12.19
C PRO A 3 2.89 51.07 12.62
N SER A 4 1.79 51.81 12.69
CA SER A 4 0.46 51.24 12.93
C SER A 4 -0.15 50.72 11.63
N LYS A 5 0.11 49.45 11.33
CA LYS A 5 -0.74 48.62 10.46
C LYS A 5 -0.83 47.23 11.05
N ASP A 6 -2.01 46.87 11.52
CA ASP A 6 -2.35 45.50 11.88
C ASP A 6 -2.51 44.70 10.58
N ASP A 7 -1.44 44.05 10.13
CA ASP A 7 -1.53 43.04 9.07
C ASP A 7 -2.36 41.86 9.61
N ILE A 8 -3.65 41.86 9.28
CA ILE A 8 -4.62 40.90 9.82
C ILE A 8 -4.30 39.51 9.24
N SER A 9 -3.51 38.74 10.00
CA SER A 9 -3.20 37.32 9.80
C SER A 9 -4.41 36.54 9.27
N ALA A 10 -4.19 35.65 8.30
CA ALA A 10 -5.27 34.84 7.73
C ALA A 10 -5.93 33.98 8.83
N PHE A 11 -5.15 33.41 9.73
CA PHE A 11 -5.63 32.75 10.95
C PHE A 11 -6.61 33.63 11.74
N ALA A 12 -6.29 34.92 11.95
CA ALA A 12 -7.18 35.88 12.60
C ALA A 12 -8.45 36.19 11.77
N VAL A 13 -8.36 36.28 10.44
CA VAL A 13 -9.52 36.48 9.54
C VAL A 13 -10.48 35.29 9.59
N TYR A 14 -9.98 34.04 9.56
CA TYR A 14 -10.83 32.85 9.52
C TYR A 14 -11.33 32.42 10.91
N SER A 15 -10.51 32.54 11.97
CA SER A 15 -10.96 32.30 13.35
C SER A 15 -12.03 33.31 13.80
N SER A 16 -11.89 34.60 13.46
CA SER A 16 -12.92 35.60 13.75
C SER A 16 -14.21 35.38 12.96
N LYS A 17 -14.15 34.84 11.73
CA LYS A 17 -15.32 34.36 10.99
C LYS A 17 -15.99 33.15 11.67
N LYS A 18 -15.23 32.17 12.16
CA LYS A 18 -15.75 31.06 13.02
C LYS A 18 -16.44 31.61 14.27
N SER A 19 -15.83 32.60 14.96
CA SER A 19 -16.41 33.25 16.15
C SER A 19 -17.73 33.97 15.86
N LYS A 20 -17.81 34.72 14.76
CA LYS A 20 -19.07 35.34 14.30
C LYS A 20 -20.14 34.31 13.94
N ARG A 21 -19.80 33.21 13.25
CA ARG A 21 -20.73 32.09 13.02
C ARG A 21 -21.21 31.43 14.33
N LYS A 22 -20.32 31.20 15.32
CA LYS A 22 -20.72 30.69 16.65
C LYS A 22 -21.64 31.65 17.41
N ARG A 23 -21.44 32.98 17.31
CA ARG A 23 -22.36 33.98 17.89
C ARG A 23 -23.75 33.93 17.23
N ASN A 24 -23.84 33.86 15.91
CA ASN A 24 -25.13 33.77 15.21
C ASN A 24 -25.85 32.43 15.45
N ARG A 25 -25.14 31.31 15.62
CA ARG A 25 -25.77 30.03 16.01
C ARG A 25 -26.33 30.03 17.45
N LYS A 26 -25.82 30.90 18.34
CA LYS A 26 -26.38 31.08 19.71
C LYS A 26 -27.66 31.92 19.76
N SER A 27 -28.15 32.45 18.64
CA SER A 27 -29.44 33.18 18.54
C SER A 27 -30.57 32.37 17.87
N SER A 28 -30.39 31.07 17.64
CA SER A 28 -31.40 30.20 17.01
C SER A 28 -31.36 28.79 17.61
N THR A 29 -32.29 28.49 18.53
CA THR A 29 -32.48 27.15 19.11
C THR A 29 -33.60 26.38 18.40
N LYS A 30 -33.46 25.04 18.36
CA LYS A 30 -34.36 24.03 17.76
C LYS A 30 -34.43 23.93 16.23
N THR A 31 -33.53 23.12 15.66
CA THR A 31 -33.87 21.85 14.98
C THR A 31 -32.66 20.91 15.06
N GLU A 32 -32.82 19.64 14.64
CA GLU A 32 -31.91 18.52 14.91
C GLU A 32 -30.48 18.67 14.36
N GLU A 33 -29.58 17.88 14.94
CA GLU A 33 -28.24 17.62 14.45
C GLU A 33 -28.30 16.51 13.39
N THR A 34 -27.65 16.73 12.24
CA THR A 34 -27.42 15.72 11.21
C THR A 34 -25.93 15.50 11.04
N GLU A 35 -25.51 14.25 10.94
CA GLU A 35 -24.11 13.83 10.91
C GLU A 35 -23.46 14.12 9.54
N ASP A 36 -22.25 14.69 9.54
CA ASP A 36 -21.44 14.81 8.31
C ASP A 36 -20.85 13.42 7.98
N MET A 37 -21.63 12.59 7.29
CA MET A 37 -21.18 11.28 6.80
C MET A 37 -20.08 11.44 5.74
N PHE A 38 -18.99 10.65 5.87
CA PHE A 38 -18.26 10.22 4.69
C PHE A 38 -19.15 9.21 3.94
N GLN A 39 -19.48 9.50 2.69
CA GLN A 39 -19.97 8.50 1.75
C GLN A 39 -18.91 8.27 0.67
N ALA A 40 -18.77 7.01 0.24
CA ALA A 40 -17.98 6.65 -0.92
C ALA A 40 -18.61 7.20 -2.20
N ALA A 41 -17.85 7.20 -3.30
CA ALA A 41 -18.44 7.33 -4.62
C ALA A 41 -19.22 6.04 -4.94
N GLU A 42 -20.49 6.18 -5.31
CA GLU A 42 -21.27 5.14 -5.98
C GLU A 42 -21.31 5.47 -7.49
N GLU A 43 -21.28 4.44 -8.32
CA GLU A 43 -21.30 4.56 -9.78
C GLU A 43 -22.69 5.00 -10.29
N PRO A 44 -22.78 5.81 -11.37
CA PRO A 44 -24.03 6.04 -12.09
C PRO A 44 -24.19 5.08 -13.28
N ASP A 45 -25.33 4.38 -13.34
CA ASP A 45 -25.75 3.58 -14.50
C ASP A 45 -25.93 4.42 -15.79
N VAL A 46 -25.88 3.74 -16.93
CA VAL A 46 -25.93 4.32 -18.29
C VAL A 46 -27.38 4.47 -18.79
N GLU A 47 -27.74 5.62 -19.37
CA GLU A 47 -28.79 5.67 -20.41
C GLU A 47 -28.62 6.84 -21.42
N GLU A 48 -29.25 6.68 -22.58
CA GLU A 48 -28.91 7.21 -23.92
C GLU A 48 -28.91 8.74 -24.20
N ILE A 49 -27.89 9.15 -24.98
CA ILE A 49 -27.96 9.87 -26.29
C ILE A 49 -28.97 11.03 -26.48
N LEU A 50 -28.43 12.23 -26.81
CA LEU A 50 -28.82 12.96 -28.04
C LEU A 50 -27.73 13.96 -28.49
N SER A 51 -27.69 14.26 -29.79
CA SER A 51 -26.57 14.92 -30.48
C SER A 51 -26.80 16.40 -30.83
N THR A 52 -25.70 17.14 -31.05
CA THR A 52 -25.57 18.14 -32.13
C THR A 52 -24.11 18.57 -32.32
N ASP A 53 -23.76 18.92 -33.57
CA ASP A 53 -22.43 19.32 -34.03
C ASP A 53 -22.10 20.81 -33.76
N ASP A 54 -20.81 21.17 -33.68
CA ASP A 54 -20.18 22.25 -34.49
C ASP A 54 -18.71 22.56 -34.07
N ASP A 55 -17.85 22.87 -35.04
CA ASP A 55 -16.42 23.27 -34.94
C ASP A 55 -16.02 24.03 -36.24
N PRO A 56 -14.89 24.77 -36.39
CA PRO A 56 -14.02 25.50 -35.44
C PRO A 56 -14.01 27.03 -35.70
N SER A 57 -13.30 27.83 -34.87
CA SER A 57 -12.67 29.10 -35.37
C SER A 57 -11.46 29.65 -34.57
N ALA A 58 -10.28 29.21 -35.01
CA ALA A 58 -9.01 29.95 -35.21
C ALA A 58 -8.60 31.22 -34.40
N SER A 59 -7.33 31.16 -33.95
CA SER A 59 -6.30 32.24 -33.91
C SER A 59 -6.35 33.31 -32.78
N SER A 60 -5.28 34.02 -32.40
CA SER A 60 -3.80 33.85 -32.40
C SER A 60 -3.20 35.05 -31.58
N PRO A 61 -1.89 35.34 -31.58
CA PRO A 61 -0.88 34.75 -30.70
C PRO A 61 -0.22 35.78 -29.74
N CYS A 62 0.56 35.32 -28.75
CA CYS A 62 1.56 36.18 -28.10
C CYS A 62 2.82 35.40 -27.70
N SER A 63 3.99 36.00 -27.88
CA SER A 63 5.28 35.31 -27.79
C SER A 63 6.23 35.93 -26.76
N VAL A 64 6.76 35.12 -25.85
CA VAL A 64 7.93 35.48 -25.02
C VAL A 64 8.95 34.33 -25.08
N LYS A 65 10.21 34.66 -25.38
CA LYS A 65 11.33 33.71 -25.39
C LYS A 65 11.99 33.73 -24.01
N ASP A 66 12.14 32.58 -23.34
CA ASP A 66 13.08 32.43 -22.22
C ASP A 66 14.01 31.22 -22.45
N LYS A 67 15.31 31.42 -22.25
CA LYS A 67 16.38 30.44 -22.53
C LYS A 67 16.88 29.82 -21.22
N ARG A 68 16.24 28.75 -20.76
CA ARG A 68 16.72 27.99 -19.58
C ARG A 68 17.36 26.67 -19.98
N LYS A 69 18.66 26.52 -19.66
CA LYS A 69 19.39 25.26 -19.83
C LYS A 69 18.79 24.19 -18.92
N ARG A 70 18.14 23.17 -19.49
CA ARG A 70 17.74 21.95 -18.75
C ARG A 70 19.00 21.24 -18.23
N LYS A 71 19.24 21.26 -16.92
CA LYS A 71 19.99 20.16 -16.28
C LYS A 71 19.10 18.91 -16.37
N LYS A 72 19.65 17.79 -16.83
CA LYS A 72 18.99 16.48 -16.64
C LYS A 72 19.04 16.17 -15.13
N SER A 73 17.87 16.00 -14.51
CA SER A 73 17.75 15.42 -13.17
C SER A 73 17.37 13.96 -13.36
N ASN A 74 18.35 13.06 -13.24
CA ASN A 74 18.05 11.62 -13.17
C ASN A 74 17.26 11.38 -11.87
N ILE A 75 16.20 10.58 -11.95
CA ILE A 75 15.46 10.10 -10.78
C ILE A 75 15.46 8.58 -10.88
N SER A 76 16.47 7.98 -10.27
CA SER A 76 16.55 6.55 -9.94
C SER A 76 16.86 6.47 -8.45
N PHE A 77 16.21 5.54 -7.74
CA PHE A 77 16.79 5.04 -6.49
C PHE A 77 17.92 4.08 -6.86
N THR A 78 19.03 4.64 -7.36
CA THR A 78 20.28 3.92 -7.40
C THR A 78 20.70 3.71 -5.95
N VAL A 79 20.50 2.51 -5.43
CA VAL A 79 21.01 2.12 -4.11
C VAL A 79 22.53 2.09 -4.24
N THR A 80 23.18 3.21 -3.94
CA THR A 80 24.63 3.23 -3.71
C THR A 80 24.85 2.92 -2.25
N SER A 81 25.02 1.64 -1.95
CA SER A 81 25.35 1.13 -0.63
C SER A 81 26.78 1.53 -0.22
N GLU A 82 27.02 2.83 0.02
CA GLU A 82 28.20 3.31 0.76
C GLU A 82 28.11 2.80 2.21
N GLN A 83 28.49 1.53 2.39
CA GLN A 83 28.54 0.86 3.69
C GLN A 83 29.66 1.45 4.55
N SER A 84 29.39 2.62 5.16
CA SER A 84 29.96 2.89 6.48
C SER A 84 29.48 1.78 7.41
N ARG A 85 30.36 0.85 7.79
CA ARG A 85 30.07 -0.19 8.80
C ARG A 85 29.72 0.48 10.13
N THR A 86 28.44 0.68 10.40
CA THR A 86 27.93 1.42 11.56
C THR A 86 27.20 0.51 12.54
N PRO A 87 27.69 0.37 13.79
CA PRO A 87 26.90 -0.23 14.86
C PRO A 87 25.81 0.75 15.33
N GLY A 88 24.66 0.23 15.79
CA GLY A 88 23.69 1.01 16.57
C GLY A 88 22.31 1.27 15.97
N ALA A 89 21.85 0.46 15.00
CA ALA A 89 20.40 0.32 14.77
C ALA A 89 19.80 -0.54 15.89
N GLU A 90 18.64 -0.13 16.41
CA GLU A 90 17.99 -0.77 17.56
C GLU A 90 16.51 -1.03 17.22
N ILE A 91 16.09 -2.28 17.36
CA ILE A 91 14.70 -2.70 17.19
C ILE A 91 14.06 -2.65 18.58
N VAL A 92 12.96 -1.91 18.71
CA VAL A 92 12.17 -1.87 19.95
C VAL A 92 10.83 -2.55 19.68
N ASP A 93 10.73 -3.78 20.16
CA ASP A 93 9.54 -4.61 20.15
C ASP A 93 8.81 -4.51 21.51
N VAL A 94 7.53 -4.86 21.53
CA VAL A 94 6.69 -4.87 22.74
C VAL A 94 6.65 -6.30 23.28
N GLU A 95 7.11 -6.49 24.53
CA GLU A 95 6.83 -7.70 25.32
C GLU A 95 5.44 -7.60 25.95
N GLU A 96 4.76 -8.74 26.14
CA GLU A 96 3.49 -8.78 26.87
C GLU A 96 3.75 -8.74 28.39
N ASN A 97 3.06 -7.83 29.10
CA ASN A 97 3.35 -7.39 30.48
C ASN A 97 3.58 -8.51 31.52
N SER A 98 4.59 -8.34 32.39
CA SER A 98 4.36 -8.21 33.85
C SER A 98 5.58 -7.73 34.67
N ASP A 99 5.44 -6.53 35.24
CA ASP A 99 5.81 -6.05 36.59
C ASP A 99 7.22 -6.13 37.22
N ASP A 100 7.51 -5.07 37.99
CA ASP A 100 8.58 -4.84 39.00
C ASP A 100 10.08 -4.94 38.63
N VAL A 101 10.76 -3.77 38.65
CA VAL A 101 12.21 -3.62 38.45
C VAL A 101 12.89 -2.97 39.66
N LEU A 102 13.90 -3.64 40.23
CA LEU A 102 14.88 -3.05 41.16
C LEU A 102 16.33 -3.45 40.85
N LEU A 103 16.99 -2.60 40.05
CA LEU A 103 18.32 -2.01 40.31
C LEU A 103 19.39 -2.86 41.06
N ILE A 104 20.51 -3.25 40.39
CA ILE A 104 21.86 -2.65 40.54
C ILE A 104 23.03 -3.49 39.95
N GLU A 105 23.92 -2.77 39.24
CA GLU A 105 25.38 -2.94 38.94
C GLU A 105 26.04 -4.32 38.64
N ASN A 106 26.96 -4.27 37.68
CA ASN A 106 27.81 -5.39 37.24
C ASN A 106 29.04 -5.63 38.15
N ALA A 107 29.28 -6.88 38.56
CA ALA A 107 30.59 -7.38 38.99
C ALA A 107 30.83 -8.81 38.48
N THR A 108 32.09 -9.21 38.28
CA THR A 108 32.45 -10.38 37.43
C THR A 108 33.11 -11.55 38.19
N GLN A 109 33.19 -12.70 37.48
CA GLN A 109 34.12 -13.84 37.63
C GLN A 109 33.58 -15.13 38.29
N GLY A 110 33.38 -16.16 37.45
CA GLY A 110 32.92 -17.50 37.86
C GLY A 110 33.99 -18.52 38.23
N LYS A 111 33.60 -19.82 38.26
CA LYS A 111 34.43 -21.05 38.12
C LYS A 111 33.60 -22.33 38.32
N LYS A 112 34.11 -23.48 37.86
CA LYS A 112 33.41 -24.77 37.67
C LYS A 112 33.47 -25.72 38.90
N LYS A 113 32.44 -26.57 39.11
CA LYS A 113 32.48 -27.99 39.59
C LYS A 113 31.05 -28.59 39.76
N LYS A 114 30.80 -29.89 40.00
CA LYS A 114 31.07 -31.16 39.24
C LYS A 114 30.41 -32.39 39.93
N ILE A 115 29.86 -33.38 39.18
CA ILE A 115 29.37 -34.75 39.59
C ILE A 115 28.16 -34.75 40.58
N VAL A 116 27.21 -35.73 40.73
CA VAL A 116 27.04 -37.18 40.39
C VAL A 116 25.56 -37.53 40.04
N LEU A 117 25.28 -38.70 39.43
CA LEU A 117 23.95 -39.26 39.10
C LEU A 117 23.81 -40.76 39.52
N ASN A 118 22.58 -41.25 39.76
CA ASN A 118 22.08 -42.60 39.42
C ASN A 118 20.53 -42.74 39.62
N PRO A 119 19.83 -43.77 39.07
CA PRO A 119 18.38 -43.73 38.72
C PRO A 119 17.50 -44.92 39.23
N GLU A 120 16.19 -44.95 38.88
CA GLU A 120 15.39 -46.17 38.48
C GLU A 120 13.93 -45.84 38.01
N ASN A 121 13.43 -46.56 36.96
CA ASN A 121 12.06 -47.02 36.58
C ASN A 121 10.82 -46.05 36.51
N GLU A 122 9.68 -46.28 35.79
CA GLU A 122 9.20 -47.20 34.71
C GLU A 122 7.85 -46.70 34.08
N GLU A 123 7.53 -47.12 32.83
CA GLU A 123 6.18 -47.22 32.17
C GLU A 123 5.24 -45.97 32.02
N ASN A 124 4.29 -45.85 31.06
CA ASN A 124 3.76 -46.75 30.00
C ASN A 124 3.25 -45.99 28.71
N GLU A 125 2.93 -46.74 27.64
CA GLU A 125 2.40 -46.29 26.31
C GLU A 125 0.92 -45.81 26.38
N ASP A 126 0.25 -45.14 25.41
CA ASP A 126 0.39 -44.93 23.94
C ASP A 126 -0.10 -43.47 23.58
N GLN A 127 -0.53 -42.94 22.40
CA GLN A 127 -0.92 -43.37 21.04
C GLN A 127 -0.83 -42.18 20.03
N GLU A 128 -0.95 -42.42 18.71
CA GLU A 128 -0.79 -41.42 17.61
C GLU A 128 -1.76 -41.71 16.40
N VAL A 129 -1.46 -41.20 15.17
CA VAL A 129 -2.00 -41.54 13.80
C VAL A 129 -3.05 -40.57 13.19
N ILE A 130 -3.02 -40.10 11.93
CA ILE A 130 -2.01 -39.81 10.86
C ILE A 130 -2.76 -39.02 9.74
N PHE A 131 -2.12 -38.05 9.04
CA PHE A 131 -2.21 -37.94 7.56
C PHE A 131 -1.19 -36.96 6.95
N GLN A 132 -0.09 -37.48 6.39
CA GLN A 132 0.69 -36.84 5.33
C GLN A 132 1.30 -37.94 4.44
N ASP A 133 0.95 -37.97 3.15
CA ASP A 133 1.83 -38.50 2.10
C ASP A 133 1.29 -38.13 0.71
N PHE A 134 2.00 -37.27 -0.04
CA PHE A 134 2.08 -37.32 -1.51
C PHE A 134 3.21 -36.41 -2.04
N ILE A 135 3.52 -36.55 -3.34
CA ILE A 135 4.59 -35.84 -4.07
C ILE A 135 6.04 -36.22 -3.65
N ARG A 136 6.50 -37.39 -4.12
CA ARG A 136 7.91 -37.59 -4.45
C ARG A 136 8.14 -38.64 -5.54
N LYS A 137 8.62 -38.24 -6.73
CA LYS A 137 9.38 -39.11 -7.66
C LYS A 137 10.08 -38.33 -8.78
N LYS A 138 11.19 -38.91 -9.27
CA LYS A 138 12.22 -38.34 -10.16
C LYS A 138 13.05 -37.23 -9.46
N THR A 139 14.37 -37.11 -9.65
CA THR A 139 15.29 -37.84 -10.55
C THR A 139 16.61 -38.24 -9.83
N ASN A 140 17.46 -39.02 -10.51
CA ASN A 140 18.79 -39.45 -10.02
C ASN A 140 19.80 -38.27 -10.00
N GLY A 141 20.93 -38.27 -9.28
CA GLY A 141 21.43 -39.26 -8.31
C GLY A 141 22.94 -39.53 -8.45
N VAL A 142 23.77 -38.98 -7.54
CA VAL A 142 25.23 -39.23 -7.46
C VAL A 142 25.63 -39.62 -6.04
N LYS A 143 26.63 -40.51 -5.90
CA LYS A 143 27.12 -41.04 -4.60
C LYS A 143 28.46 -40.42 -4.23
N LEU A 144 28.68 -40.14 -2.94
CA LEU A 144 30.01 -40.12 -2.33
C LEU A 144 29.98 -40.69 -0.89
N LYS A 145 31.15 -41.04 -0.34
CA LYS A 145 31.28 -42.09 0.70
C LYS A 145 31.44 -41.52 2.12
N ARG A 146 30.72 -42.10 3.09
CA ARG A 146 31.01 -42.01 4.54
C ARG A 146 31.96 -43.14 4.99
N LYS A 147 32.85 -42.86 5.96
CA LYS A 147 33.27 -43.69 7.14
C LYS A 147 34.69 -43.29 7.63
N PRO A 148 35.09 -43.56 8.89
CA PRO A 148 34.30 -43.78 10.11
C PRO A 148 34.91 -43.13 11.40
N THR A 149 34.40 -43.53 12.58
CA THR A 149 34.95 -43.39 13.95
C THR A 149 34.64 -42.09 14.73
N LYS A 150 34.33 -42.11 16.04
CA LYS A 150 34.14 -43.25 16.99
C LYS A 150 33.26 -42.89 18.22
N GLY A 151 32.20 -43.67 18.45
CA GLY A 151 31.47 -43.81 19.74
C GLY A 151 30.60 -42.64 20.24
N MET A 152 29.73 -42.79 21.27
CA MET A 152 29.03 -43.98 21.81
C MET A 152 27.95 -43.58 22.86
N LYS A 153 26.63 -43.74 22.57
CA LYS A 153 25.46 -43.83 23.50
C LYS A 153 25.17 -42.62 24.44
N LYS A 154 23.97 -41.99 24.42
CA LYS A 154 22.60 -42.37 24.86
C LYS A 154 22.36 -42.31 26.40
N GLY A 155 21.40 -41.48 26.85
CA GLY A 155 20.86 -41.43 28.23
C GLY A 155 20.34 -40.04 28.66
N THR A 156 19.34 -39.97 29.55
CA THR A 156 18.51 -38.78 29.91
C THR A 156 17.90 -38.99 31.33
N MET A 157 17.08 -38.13 32.00
CA MET A 157 16.32 -36.90 31.65
C MET A 157 15.96 -36.10 32.95
N VAL A 158 15.78 -34.75 32.88
CA VAL A 158 14.91 -33.91 33.78
C VAL A 158 15.27 -33.85 35.30
N SER A 159 14.95 -32.84 36.13
CA SER A 159 14.19 -31.55 36.04
C SER A 159 14.99 -30.31 36.54
N GLU A 160 14.38 -29.12 36.40
CA GLU A 160 14.53 -27.86 37.19
C GLU A 160 15.96 -27.38 37.57
N ASP A 161 16.43 -26.22 37.11
CA ASP A 161 15.82 -24.89 37.34
C ASP A 161 16.13 -23.91 36.18
N SER A 162 15.35 -22.82 36.01
CA SER A 162 15.33 -22.02 34.77
C SER A 162 16.23 -20.77 34.77
N SER A 163 17.16 -20.69 33.80
CA SER A 163 17.97 -19.50 33.53
C SER A 163 17.48 -18.74 32.29
N VAL A 164 17.01 -17.51 32.47
CA VAL A 164 16.56 -16.62 31.38
C VAL A 164 17.73 -16.29 30.45
N GLY A 165 17.54 -16.56 29.15
CA GLY A 165 18.31 -15.92 28.09
C GLY A 165 17.51 -14.74 27.54
N GLN A 166 18.16 -13.58 27.38
CA GLN A 166 17.57 -12.48 26.61
C GLN A 166 17.74 -12.80 25.12
N ASP A 167 16.65 -13.08 24.41
CA ASP A 167 16.66 -13.19 22.95
C ASP A 167 16.77 -11.81 22.30
N VAL A 168 17.95 -11.21 22.46
CA VAL A 168 18.41 -10.17 21.54
C VAL A 168 18.44 -10.81 20.16
N PHE A 169 17.51 -10.42 19.29
CA PHE A 169 17.52 -10.78 17.88
C PHE A 169 18.74 -10.15 17.18
N ILE A 170 19.89 -10.79 17.36
CA ILE A 170 21.05 -10.63 16.50
C ILE A 170 20.60 -11.12 15.13
N VAL A 171 20.35 -10.18 14.22
CA VAL A 171 20.25 -10.48 12.80
C VAL A 171 21.62 -11.03 12.40
N GLU A 172 21.70 -12.33 12.12
CA GLU A 172 22.93 -12.93 11.59
C GLU A 172 23.29 -12.22 10.27
N ASP A 173 24.57 -11.87 10.11
CA ASP A 173 25.04 -11.12 8.93
C ASP A 173 24.65 -11.87 7.64
N VAL A 174 23.81 -11.24 6.83
CA VAL A 174 23.45 -11.77 5.51
C VAL A 174 24.66 -11.61 4.59
N GLU A 175 25.44 -12.67 4.46
CA GLU A 175 26.59 -12.71 3.55
C GLU A 175 26.15 -12.49 2.09
N ASP A 176 27.04 -11.85 1.32
CA ASP A 176 26.96 -11.62 -0.13
C ASP A 176 25.71 -10.91 -0.67
N ALA A 177 25.65 -9.59 -0.44
CA ALA A 177 24.94 -8.69 -1.35
C ALA A 177 25.68 -8.60 -2.69
N GLU A 178 25.07 -9.14 -3.75
CA GLU A 178 25.52 -8.91 -5.13
C GLU A 178 25.52 -7.40 -5.47
N GLU A 179 26.37 -6.97 -6.40
CA GLU A 179 26.45 -5.55 -6.81
C GLU A 179 25.06 -4.98 -7.15
N ASP A 180 24.74 -3.77 -6.66
CA ASP A 180 23.45 -3.06 -6.73
C ASP A 180 22.98 -2.73 -8.17
N ASN A 181 22.80 -3.77 -8.97
CA ASN A 181 22.37 -3.76 -10.36
C ASN A 181 20.85 -3.95 -10.46
N TYR A 182 20.26 -3.30 -11.47
CA TYR A 182 18.84 -3.39 -11.78
C TYR A 182 18.52 -4.78 -12.34
N SER A 183 17.64 -5.55 -11.69
CA SER A 183 17.32 -6.93 -12.09
C SER A 183 16.41 -7.03 -13.32
N GLY A 184 15.82 -5.91 -13.77
CA GLY A 184 14.78 -5.93 -14.80
C GLY A 184 13.46 -6.57 -14.38
N ASN A 185 13.26 -6.84 -13.08
CA ASN A 185 12.05 -7.42 -12.48
C ASN A 185 11.49 -6.48 -11.39
N SER A 186 10.30 -5.92 -11.61
CA SER A 186 9.69 -4.95 -10.69
C SER A 186 9.34 -5.51 -9.31
N LEU A 187 9.02 -6.81 -9.21
CA LEU A 187 8.75 -7.47 -7.94
C LEU A 187 10.02 -7.57 -7.08
N VAL A 188 11.17 -7.83 -7.72
CA VAL A 188 12.47 -7.91 -7.07
C VAL A 188 12.93 -6.52 -6.62
N GLU A 189 12.80 -5.50 -7.46
CA GLU A 189 13.16 -4.13 -7.08
C GLU A 189 12.21 -3.53 -6.04
N GLY A 190 10.91 -3.85 -6.11
CA GLY A 190 9.94 -3.51 -5.05
C GLY A 190 10.28 -4.18 -3.72
N LYS A 191 10.69 -5.46 -3.74
CA LYS A 191 11.17 -6.18 -2.54
C LYS A 191 12.47 -5.57 -1.99
N LYS A 192 13.44 -5.23 -2.85
CA LYS A 192 14.68 -4.51 -2.44
C LYS A 192 14.33 -3.17 -1.78
N LEU A 193 13.41 -2.40 -2.36
CA LEU A 193 12.97 -1.12 -1.82
C LEU A 193 12.21 -1.27 -0.49
N PHE A 194 11.42 -2.33 -0.31
CA PHE A 194 10.80 -2.63 0.97
C PHE A 194 11.83 -3.07 2.01
N ALA A 195 12.78 -3.95 1.66
CA ALA A 195 13.87 -4.34 2.55
C ALA A 195 14.72 -3.12 2.98
N TRP A 196 14.99 -2.18 2.08
CA TRP A 196 15.56 -0.87 2.43
C TRP A 196 14.65 -0.10 3.41
N LEU A 197 13.35 0.03 3.11
CA LEU A 197 12.39 0.77 3.94
C LEU A 197 12.38 0.29 5.41
N ILE A 198 12.51 -1.02 5.66
CA ILE A 198 12.49 -1.61 7.01
C ILE A 198 13.87 -2.07 7.53
N ASN A 199 14.98 -1.83 6.82
CA ASN A 199 16.33 -2.21 7.27
C ASN A 199 16.64 -1.68 8.69
N PRO A 200 17.17 -2.50 9.64
CA PRO A 200 17.77 -3.83 9.44
C PRO A 200 16.81 -5.02 9.55
N VAL A 201 15.50 -4.80 9.65
CA VAL A 201 14.53 -5.91 9.73
C VAL A 201 14.38 -6.54 8.35
N VAL A 202 14.56 -7.86 8.28
CA VAL A 202 14.38 -8.65 7.05
C VAL A 202 12.87 -8.84 6.76
N PRO A 203 12.37 -8.67 5.51
CA PRO A 203 10.94 -8.75 5.19
C PRO A 203 10.23 -10.00 5.71
N GLU A 204 10.86 -11.17 5.59
CA GLU A 204 10.33 -12.46 6.07
C GLU A 204 10.13 -12.49 7.60
N VAL A 205 10.93 -11.74 8.35
CA VAL A 205 10.77 -11.57 9.80
C VAL A 205 9.65 -10.58 10.10
N PHE A 206 9.60 -9.46 9.36
CA PHE A 206 8.54 -8.45 9.48
C PHE A 206 7.14 -9.04 9.25
N PHE A 207 6.91 -9.72 8.12
CA PHE A 207 5.60 -10.29 7.79
C PHE A 207 5.19 -11.43 8.74
N ARG A 208 6.15 -12.16 9.30
CA ARG A 208 5.88 -13.21 10.29
C ARG A 208 5.54 -12.63 11.67
N ASN A 209 6.27 -11.62 12.13
CA ASN A 209 6.30 -11.21 13.54
C ASN A 209 5.55 -9.89 13.85
N ALA A 210 5.40 -8.97 12.89
CA ALA A 210 4.86 -7.62 13.12
C ALA A 210 3.60 -7.31 12.29
N TRP A 211 3.62 -7.64 10.99
CA TRP A 211 2.52 -7.34 10.06
C TRP A 211 1.17 -7.86 10.54
N GLU A 212 0.15 -6.99 10.52
CA GLU A 212 -1.22 -7.23 10.99
C GLU A 212 -1.32 -7.74 12.45
N LYS A 213 -0.27 -7.55 13.27
CA LYS A 213 -0.18 -8.11 14.64
C LYS A 213 0.21 -7.08 15.69
N ARG A 214 1.28 -6.32 15.48
CA ARG A 214 1.80 -5.39 16.51
C ARG A 214 2.63 -4.24 15.92
N PRO A 215 2.76 -3.13 16.67
CA PRO A 215 3.73 -2.09 16.33
C PRO A 215 5.18 -2.59 16.27
N LEU A 216 5.99 -1.86 15.51
CA LEU A 216 7.43 -2.07 15.35
C LEU A 216 8.13 -0.71 15.23
N HIS A 217 9.09 -0.43 16.11
CA HIS A 217 9.91 0.78 16.04
C HIS A 217 11.35 0.43 15.64
N ILE A 218 11.82 1.06 14.55
CA ILE A 218 13.15 0.90 13.99
C ILE A 218 13.93 2.20 14.19
N LYS A 219 14.71 2.22 15.26
CA LYS A 219 15.59 3.34 15.63
C LYS A 219 16.89 3.23 14.85
N ARG A 220 17.17 4.16 13.94
CA ARG A 220 18.34 4.09 13.03
C ARG A 220 19.49 4.98 13.43
N GLY A 221 19.21 6.16 13.98
CA GLY A 221 20.26 7.14 14.25
C GLY A 221 20.98 7.68 12.99
N VAL A 222 20.37 7.57 11.80
CA VAL A 222 20.89 8.08 10.52
C VAL A 222 19.99 9.21 10.01
N PRO A 223 20.24 10.49 10.38
CA PRO A 223 19.29 11.58 10.11
C PRO A 223 18.98 11.85 8.64
N GLU A 224 19.91 11.48 7.75
CA GLU A 224 19.78 11.73 6.32
C GLU A 224 18.98 10.63 5.59
N TYR A 225 18.59 9.53 6.24
CA TYR A 225 18.08 8.32 5.58
C TYR A 225 16.86 8.57 4.66
N TYR A 226 15.86 9.32 5.14
CA TYR A 226 14.65 9.65 4.39
C TYR A 226 14.66 11.04 3.76
N LYS A 227 15.67 11.86 4.05
CA LYS A 227 15.84 13.22 3.52
C LYS A 227 15.94 13.29 1.98
N PRO A 228 16.43 12.26 1.25
CA PRO A 228 16.30 12.19 -0.19
C PRO A 228 14.85 12.24 -0.70
N ILE A 229 13.85 11.75 0.04
CA ILE A 229 12.46 11.63 -0.43
C ILE A 229 11.80 13.02 -0.52
N ILE A 230 11.85 13.80 0.58
CA ILE A 230 11.14 15.07 0.74
C ILE A 230 11.86 15.96 1.76
N SER A 231 11.64 17.28 1.69
CA SER A 231 12.03 18.24 2.71
C SER A 231 10.99 19.36 2.85
N THR A 232 10.98 20.09 3.97
CA THR A 232 10.10 21.26 4.17
C THR A 232 10.27 22.32 3.06
N PRO A 233 11.49 22.62 2.55
CA PRO A 233 11.67 23.43 1.35
C PRO A 233 10.98 22.89 0.07
N ASP A 234 10.78 21.58 -0.07
CA ASP A 234 10.04 21.02 -1.22
C ASP A 234 8.53 21.28 -1.12
N ILE A 235 7.98 21.33 0.09
CA ILE A 235 6.59 21.75 0.33
C ILE A 235 6.41 23.23 -0.05
N ASP A 236 7.35 24.12 0.30
CA ASP A 236 7.28 25.52 -0.13
C ASP A 236 7.39 25.70 -1.66
N LYS A 237 8.26 24.92 -2.32
CA LYS A 237 8.33 24.85 -3.80
C LYS A 237 7.00 24.37 -4.38
N MET A 238 6.39 23.33 -3.80
CA MET A 238 5.12 22.77 -4.25
C MET A 238 4.00 23.82 -4.23
N LEU A 239 3.81 24.51 -3.10
CA LEU A 239 2.78 25.54 -2.92
C LEU A 239 2.96 26.75 -3.85
N ARG A 240 4.20 27.08 -4.22
CA ARG A 240 4.50 28.15 -5.20
C ARG A 240 4.23 27.73 -6.63
N ASN A 241 4.74 26.57 -7.02
CA ASN A 241 4.83 26.15 -8.43
C ASN A 241 3.56 25.47 -8.95
N TYR A 242 2.76 24.85 -8.08
CA TYR A 242 1.56 24.09 -8.45
C TYR A 242 0.27 24.71 -7.90
N ASN A 243 -0.86 24.36 -8.50
CA ASN A 243 -2.19 24.83 -8.11
C ASN A 243 -2.79 24.00 -6.95
N VAL A 244 -2.04 23.83 -5.86
CA VAL A 244 -2.45 23.07 -4.67
C VAL A 244 -3.72 23.66 -4.07
N GLN A 245 -4.78 22.88 -3.89
CA GLN A 245 -6.03 23.33 -3.24
C GLN A 245 -6.12 22.85 -1.79
N PHE A 246 -6.74 23.66 -0.93
CA PHE A 246 -7.21 23.20 0.37
C PHE A 246 -8.28 22.09 0.21
N THR A 247 -8.36 21.18 1.17
CA THR A 247 -9.28 20.02 1.22
C THR A 247 -9.06 18.95 0.13
N LYS A 248 -8.65 19.31 -1.10
CA LYS A 248 -8.29 18.33 -2.14
C LYS A 248 -6.85 17.82 -2.00
N ASN A 249 -5.90 18.71 -1.76
CA ASN A 249 -4.48 18.38 -1.72
C ASN A 249 -3.83 18.65 -0.36
N LEU A 250 -4.38 19.58 0.42
CA LEU A 250 -3.78 20.07 1.66
C LEU A 250 -4.82 20.41 2.72
N ASP A 251 -4.60 19.93 3.94
CA ASP A 251 -5.32 20.29 5.16
C ASP A 251 -4.46 21.19 6.06
N VAL A 252 -5.10 22.11 6.78
CA VAL A 252 -4.54 22.78 7.96
C VAL A 252 -5.38 22.46 9.20
N THR A 253 -4.76 21.85 10.22
CA THR A 253 -5.45 21.29 11.39
C THR A 253 -4.81 21.67 12.72
N SER A 254 -5.57 21.62 13.80
CA SER A 254 -5.05 21.72 15.17
C SER A 254 -5.81 20.80 16.13
N TYR A 255 -5.13 20.32 17.16
CA TYR A 255 -5.72 19.68 18.33
C TYR A 255 -5.31 20.45 19.60
N SER A 256 -6.30 20.96 20.32
CA SER A 256 -6.13 21.77 21.52
C SER A 256 -7.37 21.63 22.41
N ASP A 257 -7.19 21.65 23.73
CA ASP A 257 -8.28 21.57 24.71
C ASP A 257 -9.22 20.36 24.47
N GLY A 258 -8.62 19.19 24.19
CA GLY A 258 -9.31 17.94 23.84
C GLY A 258 -9.95 17.91 22.46
N LYS A 259 -9.90 19.01 21.68
CA LYS A 259 -10.66 19.16 20.43
C LYS A 259 -9.79 19.31 19.18
N ARG A 260 -10.11 18.51 18.15
CA ARG A 260 -9.58 18.61 16.79
C ARG A 260 -10.42 19.59 15.94
N GLU A 261 -9.77 20.48 15.17
CA GLU A 261 -10.42 21.35 14.17
C GLU A 261 -9.67 21.40 12.83
N THR A 262 -10.41 21.36 11.71
CA THR A 262 -9.94 21.81 10.38
C THR A 262 -10.06 23.34 10.28
N HIS A 263 -9.11 24.00 9.63
CA HIS A 263 -9.14 25.46 9.38
C HIS A 263 -9.13 25.86 7.89
N ASN A 264 -9.17 24.88 6.98
CA ASN A 264 -9.14 25.05 5.52
C ASN A 264 -9.98 26.24 5.01
N PRO A 265 -9.36 27.25 4.41
CA PRO A 265 -10.01 28.19 3.50
C PRO A 265 -10.57 27.48 2.26
N VAL A 266 -11.45 28.15 1.53
CA VAL A 266 -11.90 27.71 0.20
C VAL A 266 -10.85 28.09 -0.85
N GLY A 267 -10.49 27.16 -1.74
CA GLY A 267 -9.63 27.41 -2.90
C GLY A 267 -8.13 27.14 -2.67
N ARG A 268 -7.27 27.90 -3.36
CA ARG A 268 -5.83 27.60 -3.47
C ARG A 268 -5.08 27.78 -2.16
N ALA A 269 -4.30 26.76 -1.79
CA ALA A 269 -3.35 26.77 -0.69
C ALA A 269 -2.09 27.58 -1.06
N LEU A 270 -2.18 28.92 -1.00
CA LEU A 270 -1.05 29.80 -1.24
C LEU A 270 -0.04 29.78 -0.05
N PRO A 271 1.28 29.86 -0.29
CA PRO A 271 2.30 29.79 0.77
C PRO A 271 2.09 30.80 1.89
N SER A 272 1.67 32.03 1.58
CA SER A 272 1.40 33.08 2.57
C SER A 272 0.26 32.74 3.53
N ILE A 273 -0.69 31.90 3.11
CA ILE A 273 -1.82 31.47 3.93
C ILE A 273 -1.42 30.24 4.74
N VAL A 274 -0.79 29.24 4.09
CA VAL A 274 -0.36 28.00 4.75
C VAL A 274 0.70 28.28 5.84
N TRP A 275 1.68 29.13 5.57
CA TRP A 275 2.72 29.48 6.55
C TRP A 275 2.25 30.44 7.65
N ASP A 276 1.15 31.16 7.44
CA ASP A 276 0.48 31.91 8.52
C ASP A 276 -0.28 30.96 9.46
N TYR A 277 -1.01 29.96 8.93
CA TYR A 277 -1.59 28.89 9.75
C TYR A 277 -0.53 28.11 10.56
N TYR A 278 0.58 27.74 9.91
CA TYR A 278 1.68 27.02 10.55
C TYR A 278 2.32 27.82 11.71
N LYS A 279 2.54 29.14 11.51
CA LYS A 279 3.01 30.04 12.58
C LYS A 279 2.04 30.18 13.75
N ASN A 280 0.75 29.99 13.51
CA ASN A 280 -0.30 29.97 14.55
C ASN A 280 -0.57 28.54 15.08
N GLY A 281 0.42 27.65 15.00
CA GLY A 281 0.40 26.33 15.65
C GLY A 281 -0.33 25.23 14.89
N CYS A 282 -0.91 25.49 13.71
CA CYS A 282 -1.59 24.47 12.93
C CYS A 282 -0.60 23.52 12.24
N SER A 283 -0.87 22.22 12.26
CA SER A 283 -0.20 21.26 11.38
C SER A 283 -0.67 21.45 9.93
N VAL A 284 0.25 21.21 8.99
CA VAL A 284 -0.04 21.10 7.56
C VAL A 284 0.01 19.62 7.18
N ARG A 285 -1.06 19.10 6.58
CA ARG A 285 -1.14 17.71 6.07
C ARG A 285 -1.30 17.77 4.55
N LEU A 286 -0.49 17.00 3.81
CA LEU A 286 -0.64 16.81 2.37
C LEU A 286 -1.35 15.47 2.12
N LEU A 287 -2.38 15.50 1.27
CA LEU A 287 -3.32 14.40 1.05
C LEU A 287 -2.91 13.48 -0.11
N ASN A 288 -2.33 14.07 -1.17
CA ASN A 288 -1.80 13.36 -2.34
C ASN A 288 -0.44 13.94 -2.77
N PRO A 289 0.60 13.87 -1.91
CA PRO A 289 1.92 14.46 -2.19
C PRO A 289 2.60 13.85 -3.43
N GLN A 290 2.31 12.59 -3.78
CA GLN A 290 2.82 11.92 -4.98
C GLN A 290 2.46 12.66 -6.28
N THR A 291 1.30 13.33 -6.32
CA THR A 291 0.84 14.12 -7.48
C THR A 291 1.76 15.31 -7.80
N PHE A 292 2.60 15.75 -6.84
CA PHE A 292 3.49 16.91 -7.00
C PHE A 292 4.97 16.63 -6.71
N ILE A 293 5.29 15.49 -6.07
CA ILE A 293 6.63 15.15 -5.59
C ILE A 293 7.04 13.81 -6.24
N PRO A 294 7.77 13.83 -7.38
CA PRO A 294 8.05 12.62 -8.17
C PRO A 294 8.82 11.52 -7.44
N LYS A 295 9.51 11.84 -6.34
CA LYS A 295 10.18 10.85 -5.50
C LYS A 295 9.22 10.04 -4.62
N LEU A 296 8.12 10.65 -4.20
CA LEU A 296 7.01 9.92 -3.55
C LEU A 296 6.23 9.13 -4.58
N ALA A 297 6.00 9.66 -5.79
CA ALA A 297 5.43 8.87 -6.88
C ALA A 297 6.26 7.62 -7.20
N LEU A 298 7.60 7.73 -7.27
CA LEU A 298 8.50 6.59 -7.46
C LEU A 298 8.47 5.62 -6.26
N LEU A 299 8.57 6.12 -5.02
CA LEU A 299 8.51 5.28 -3.82
C LEU A 299 7.20 4.46 -3.75
N ASN A 300 6.07 5.12 -3.97
CA ASN A 300 4.75 4.48 -3.93
C ASN A 300 4.55 3.50 -5.10
N SER A 301 4.86 3.90 -6.34
CA SER A 301 4.68 3.03 -7.53
C SER A 301 5.66 1.85 -7.57
N SER A 302 6.80 1.92 -6.88
CA SER A 302 7.69 0.76 -6.68
C SER A 302 7.27 -0.14 -5.51
N LEU A 303 6.60 0.38 -4.48
CA LEU A 303 6.09 -0.44 -3.37
C LEU A 303 4.76 -1.13 -3.72
N GLN A 304 3.88 -0.51 -4.52
CA GLN A 304 2.61 -1.15 -4.93
C GLN A 304 2.84 -2.42 -5.75
N GLU A 305 3.92 -2.48 -6.54
CA GLU A 305 4.37 -3.69 -7.25
C GLU A 305 4.66 -4.85 -6.29
N TYR A 306 5.19 -4.56 -5.10
CA TYR A 306 5.52 -5.58 -4.09
C TYR A 306 4.34 -5.96 -3.19
N PHE A 307 3.49 -4.99 -2.83
CA PHE A 307 2.31 -5.24 -1.98
C PHE A 307 1.09 -5.79 -2.73
N GLY A 308 1.03 -5.67 -4.06
CA GLY A 308 -0.12 -6.12 -4.86
C GLY A 308 -1.42 -5.32 -4.62
N CYS A 309 -1.29 -4.13 -4.02
CA CYS A 309 -2.38 -3.19 -3.76
C CYS A 309 -1.86 -1.75 -3.84
N PHE A 310 -2.76 -0.77 -3.91
CA PHE A 310 -2.37 0.65 -3.91
C PHE A 310 -1.53 1.03 -2.67
N VAL A 311 -0.49 1.83 -2.89
CA VAL A 311 0.32 2.43 -1.83
C VAL A 311 0.09 3.95 -1.85
N GLY A 312 -0.62 4.44 -0.84
CA GLY A 312 -0.84 5.84 -0.58
C GLY A 312 0.30 6.49 0.19
N ALA A 313 0.29 7.82 0.26
CA ALA A 313 1.15 8.60 1.14
C ALA A 313 0.42 9.82 1.67
N ASN A 314 0.62 10.16 2.95
CA ASN A 314 0.27 11.47 3.51
C ASN A 314 1.54 12.08 4.14
N VAL A 315 1.69 13.40 4.07
CA VAL A 315 2.86 14.11 4.63
C VAL A 315 2.39 15.08 5.70
N TYR A 316 2.98 15.01 6.89
CA TYR A 316 2.56 15.81 8.04
C TYR A 316 3.71 16.69 8.52
N LEU A 317 3.51 18.01 8.41
CA LEU A 317 4.40 19.05 8.90
C LEU A 317 3.75 19.74 10.11
N THR A 318 4.18 19.36 11.31
CA THR A 318 3.68 19.90 12.60
C THR A 318 4.67 20.96 13.14
N PRO A 319 4.22 22.17 13.52
CA PRO A 319 5.09 23.18 14.13
C PRO A 319 5.51 22.79 15.56
N PRO A 320 6.48 23.48 16.19
CA PRO A 320 6.86 23.22 17.59
C PRO A 320 5.68 23.25 18.58
N ASP A 321 5.83 22.51 19.69
CA ASP A 321 4.95 22.54 20.88
C ASP A 321 3.48 22.17 20.64
N SER A 322 3.15 21.61 19.47
CA SER A 322 1.80 21.52 18.88
C SER A 322 1.36 20.08 18.55
N GLN A 323 0.04 19.87 18.52
CA GLN A 323 -0.60 18.64 18.07
C GLN A 323 -1.61 18.97 16.95
N GLY A 324 -1.62 18.17 15.89
CA GLY A 324 -2.48 18.42 14.71
C GLY A 324 -3.80 17.64 14.71
N PHE A 325 -3.86 16.52 15.43
CA PHE A 325 -4.91 15.50 15.33
C PHE A 325 -5.20 14.92 16.72
N ALA A 326 -6.44 14.49 16.93
CA ALA A 326 -6.84 13.73 18.12
C ALA A 326 -6.25 12.30 18.08
N PRO A 327 -6.34 11.53 19.17
CA PRO A 327 -6.27 10.08 19.10
C PRO A 327 -7.30 9.51 18.11
N HIS A 328 -6.87 8.60 17.25
CA HIS A 328 -7.69 7.87 16.28
C HIS A 328 -6.95 6.60 15.82
N TYR A 329 -7.64 5.69 15.16
CA TYR A 329 -7.03 4.64 14.33
C TYR A 329 -7.46 4.82 12.86
N ASP A 330 -6.63 4.35 11.94
CA ASP A 330 -6.94 4.30 10.51
C ASP A 330 -7.30 2.87 10.05
N ASP A 331 -7.82 2.74 8.83
CA ASP A 331 -8.17 1.50 8.10
C ASP A 331 -7.03 0.96 7.20
N ILE A 332 -5.81 1.45 7.39
CA ILE A 332 -4.63 1.13 6.58
C ILE A 332 -3.45 0.63 7.41
N GLU A 333 -2.61 -0.18 6.76
CA GLU A 333 -1.32 -0.59 7.32
C GLU A 333 -0.34 0.58 7.17
N ALA A 334 0.17 1.10 8.29
CA ALA A 334 0.83 2.39 8.35
C ALA A 334 2.35 2.27 8.57
N PHE A 335 3.13 2.92 7.71
CA PHE A 335 4.58 3.08 7.89
C PHE A 335 4.93 4.57 7.99
N ILE A 336 5.36 5.02 9.17
CA ILE A 336 5.74 6.41 9.46
C ILE A 336 7.25 6.55 9.32
N LEU A 337 7.67 7.34 8.34
CA LEU A 337 9.05 7.69 8.02
C LEU A 337 9.34 9.09 8.57
N GLN A 338 10.11 9.21 9.66
CA GLN A 338 10.44 10.52 10.24
C GLN A 338 11.56 11.20 9.42
N VAL A 339 11.32 12.40 8.88
CA VAL A 339 12.19 13.06 7.88
C VAL A 339 12.90 14.29 8.42
N GLU A 340 12.22 15.14 9.20
CA GLU A 340 12.83 16.30 9.86
C GLU A 340 12.31 16.45 11.29
N GLY A 341 13.14 17.04 12.16
CA GLY A 341 12.74 17.38 13.53
C GLY A 341 12.40 16.15 14.38
N GLN A 342 11.53 16.31 15.38
CA GLN A 342 11.19 15.24 16.33
C GLN A 342 9.71 15.25 16.69
N LYS A 343 9.11 14.06 16.78
CA LYS A 343 7.71 13.88 17.17
C LYS A 343 7.59 12.78 18.22
N HIS A 344 6.93 13.12 19.32
CA HIS A 344 6.57 12.22 20.38
C HIS A 344 5.24 11.54 20.05
N TRP A 345 5.22 10.22 20.09
CA TRP A 345 4.10 9.36 19.71
C TRP A 345 3.70 8.47 20.88
N LYS A 346 2.39 8.27 21.01
CA LYS A 346 1.76 7.27 21.88
C LYS A 346 0.88 6.39 21.01
N LEU A 347 1.10 5.07 21.09
CA LEU A 347 0.26 4.04 20.48
C LEU A 347 -0.49 3.28 21.56
N TYR A 348 -1.72 2.88 21.27
CA TYR A 348 -2.68 2.25 22.17
C TYR A 348 -3.31 1.04 21.45
N PRO A 349 -3.76 0.01 22.18
CA PRO A 349 -4.43 -1.13 21.56
C PRO A 349 -5.80 -0.72 20.98
N PRO A 350 -6.39 -1.53 20.09
CA PRO A 350 -7.83 -1.44 19.78
C PRO A 350 -8.67 -1.53 21.06
N LYS A 351 -9.80 -0.80 21.14
CA LYS A 351 -10.62 -0.75 22.38
C LYS A 351 -11.37 -2.06 22.65
N SER A 352 -11.46 -2.94 21.66
CA SER A 352 -12.09 -4.26 21.72
C SER A 352 -11.55 -5.18 20.62
N GLU A 353 -11.75 -6.49 20.74
CA GLU A 353 -11.45 -7.47 19.69
C GLU A 353 -12.17 -7.14 18.37
N SER A 354 -13.39 -6.58 18.44
CA SER A 354 -14.15 -6.09 17.28
C SER A 354 -13.60 -4.82 16.63
N GLU A 355 -12.67 -4.11 17.28
CA GLU A 355 -11.93 -2.97 16.70
C GLU A 355 -10.53 -3.38 16.20
N THR A 356 -10.16 -4.66 16.28
CA THR A 356 -8.89 -5.17 15.73
C THR A 356 -8.98 -5.37 14.21
N LEU A 357 -7.97 -4.89 13.47
CA LEU A 357 -7.89 -4.92 12.00
C LEU A 357 -9.14 -4.40 11.24
N PRO A 358 -9.74 -3.24 11.62
CA PRO A 358 -11.03 -2.78 11.15
C PRO A 358 -11.02 -2.37 9.67
N ARG A 359 -12.18 -2.49 8.99
CA ARG A 359 -12.37 -2.09 7.57
C ARG A 359 -12.51 -0.57 7.33
N PHE A 360 -12.67 0.23 8.39
CA PHE A 360 -12.96 1.68 8.32
C PHE A 360 -12.30 2.43 9.50
N SER A 361 -11.79 3.64 9.27
CA SER A 361 -11.12 4.48 10.29
C SER A 361 -12.06 4.93 11.42
N SER A 362 -11.48 5.28 12.57
CA SER A 362 -12.25 5.67 13.76
C SER A 362 -12.78 7.11 13.72
N GLY A 363 -13.69 7.41 14.66
CA GLY A 363 -13.92 8.78 15.12
C GLY A 363 -12.68 9.40 15.78
N ASN A 364 -12.77 10.68 16.16
CA ASN A 364 -11.74 11.32 16.98
C ASN A 364 -12.02 11.02 18.45
N PHE A 365 -11.18 10.22 19.11
CA PHE A 365 -11.36 9.88 20.52
C PHE A 365 -10.91 11.01 21.46
N SER A 366 -11.49 11.04 22.66
CA SER A 366 -10.98 11.80 23.80
C SER A 366 -9.86 11.03 24.53
N GLN A 367 -9.12 11.70 25.42
CA GLN A 367 -8.04 11.05 26.18
C GLN A 367 -8.60 10.05 27.22
N ASP A 368 -9.84 10.24 27.67
CA ASP A 368 -10.52 9.38 28.65
C ASP A 368 -11.00 8.04 28.04
N GLU A 369 -10.89 7.85 26.72
CA GLU A 369 -11.41 6.69 25.98
C GLU A 369 -10.35 5.67 25.55
N ILE A 370 -9.06 6.01 25.61
CA ILE A 370 -7.98 5.27 24.94
C ILE A 370 -7.08 4.45 25.88
N GLY A 371 -7.25 4.60 27.19
CA GLY A 371 -6.45 3.88 28.19
C GLY A 371 -4.97 4.26 28.21
N ASP A 372 -4.12 3.30 28.59
CA ASP A 372 -2.67 3.46 28.67
C ASP A 372 -1.98 3.04 27.36
N PRO A 373 -0.86 3.69 26.97
CA PRO A 373 -0.17 3.39 25.73
C PRO A 373 0.67 2.11 25.81
N ILE A 374 0.55 1.25 24.80
CA ILE A 374 1.42 0.07 24.57
C ILE A 374 2.79 0.44 23.99
N MET A 375 2.94 1.64 23.44
CA MET A 375 4.24 2.16 23.00
C MET A 375 4.28 3.68 23.10
N GLU A 376 5.31 4.21 23.77
CA GLU A 376 5.54 5.65 23.91
C GLU A 376 6.99 6.01 23.54
N ILE A 377 7.16 6.71 22.42
CA ILE A 377 8.48 6.95 21.81
C ILE A 377 8.59 8.35 21.22
N THR A 378 9.82 8.83 21.01
CA THR A 378 10.09 10.08 20.29
C THR A 378 10.95 9.79 19.07
N LEU A 379 10.31 9.79 17.89
CA LEU A 379 10.98 9.54 16.61
C LEU A 379 11.92 10.70 16.24
N LYS A 380 13.08 10.35 15.68
CA LYS A 380 14.09 11.26 15.14
C LYS A 380 14.27 10.99 13.64
N PRO A 381 14.93 11.89 12.89
CA PRO A 381 15.05 11.72 11.44
C PRO A 381 15.75 10.40 11.09
N GLY A 382 15.19 9.67 10.12
CA GLY A 382 15.64 8.34 9.69
C GLY A 382 15.02 7.16 10.44
N ASP A 383 14.38 7.38 11.60
CA ASP A 383 13.65 6.32 12.30
C ASP A 383 12.34 5.96 11.56
N LEU A 384 11.92 4.70 11.66
CA LEU A 384 10.62 4.22 11.17
C LEU A 384 9.76 3.69 12.33
N LEU A 385 8.46 3.95 12.25
CA LEU A 385 7.44 3.32 13.08
C LEU A 385 6.40 2.66 12.17
N TYR A 386 6.20 1.36 12.30
CA TYR A 386 5.07 0.64 11.71
C TYR A 386 4.03 0.31 12.78
N PHE A 387 2.75 0.32 12.39
CA PHE A 387 1.67 -0.30 13.17
C PHE A 387 0.50 -0.74 12.26
N PRO A 388 -0.24 -1.80 12.64
CA PRO A 388 -1.40 -2.26 11.88
C PRO A 388 -2.63 -1.38 12.06
N ARG A 389 -3.55 -1.47 11.10
CA ARG A 389 -4.86 -0.78 11.16
C ARG A 389 -5.63 -1.14 12.43
N GLY A 390 -6.36 -0.19 13.00
CA GLY A 390 -6.96 -0.32 14.34
C GLY A 390 -6.05 0.06 15.51
N THR A 391 -4.73 0.22 15.30
CA THR A 391 -3.84 0.78 16.33
C THR A 391 -4.17 2.25 16.57
N ILE A 392 -4.72 2.56 17.75
CA ILE A 392 -5.03 3.93 18.15
C ILE A 392 -3.71 4.67 18.39
N HIS A 393 -3.59 5.88 17.83
CA HIS A 393 -2.34 6.63 17.88
C HIS A 393 -2.57 8.14 18.03
N GLN A 394 -1.62 8.82 18.67
CA GLN A 394 -1.49 10.27 18.64
C GLN A 394 -0.03 10.72 18.62
N GLY A 395 0.24 11.82 17.91
CA GLY A 395 1.60 12.35 17.76
C GLY A 395 1.68 13.88 17.95
N ARG A 396 2.53 14.32 18.87
CA ARG A 396 2.77 15.73 19.24
C ARG A 396 4.24 16.11 19.03
N THR A 397 4.54 17.34 18.63
CA THR A 397 5.94 17.82 18.57
C THR A 397 6.52 18.07 19.96
N VAL A 398 7.83 17.86 20.08
CA VAL A 398 8.58 18.14 21.31
C VAL A 398 8.89 19.64 21.43
N PRO A 399 9.19 20.16 22.64
CA PRO A 399 9.35 21.60 22.84
C PRO A 399 10.41 22.23 21.95
N GLY A 400 10.05 23.31 21.25
CA GLY A 400 10.95 24.08 20.38
C GLY A 400 11.37 23.42 19.06
N ILE A 401 10.91 22.20 18.74
CA ILE A 401 11.31 21.45 17.53
C ILE A 401 10.08 21.10 16.70
N HIS A 402 10.13 21.34 15.38
CA HIS A 402 9.06 20.92 14.46
C HIS A 402 9.12 19.41 14.18
N SER A 403 8.21 18.90 13.36
CA SER A 403 8.30 17.57 12.78
C SER A 403 7.86 17.57 11.33
N LEU A 404 8.59 16.87 10.47
CA LEU A 404 8.14 16.40 9.16
C LEU A 404 8.21 14.88 9.13
N HIS A 405 7.12 14.20 8.78
CA HIS A 405 7.14 12.78 8.44
C HIS A 405 6.27 12.48 7.21
N VAL A 406 6.55 11.34 6.57
CA VAL A 406 5.66 10.70 5.60
C VAL A 406 4.99 9.52 6.30
N THR A 407 3.69 9.38 6.19
CA THR A 407 3.00 8.10 6.43
C THR A 407 2.75 7.47 5.08
N LEU A 408 3.40 6.34 4.79
CA LEU A 408 2.98 5.46 3.69
C LEU A 408 1.84 4.58 4.20
N SER A 409 0.86 4.32 3.34
CA SER A 409 -0.34 3.55 3.68
C SER A 409 -0.66 2.53 2.60
N CYS A 410 -1.09 1.33 2.99
CA CYS A 410 -1.49 0.27 2.06
C CYS A 410 -2.56 -0.64 2.69
N TYR A 411 -3.00 -1.66 1.94
CA TYR A 411 -3.93 -2.71 2.41
C TYR A 411 -5.36 -2.26 2.79
N GLN A 412 -5.76 -1.03 2.43
CA GLN A 412 -7.15 -0.58 2.59
C GLN A 412 -8.10 -1.55 1.87
N ARG A 413 -9.07 -2.12 2.59
CA ARG A 413 -10.04 -3.10 2.07
C ARG A 413 -9.43 -4.28 1.27
N ASN A 414 -8.20 -4.68 1.59
CA ASN A 414 -7.53 -5.82 0.96
C ASN A 414 -7.60 -7.07 1.85
N THR A 415 -8.80 -7.48 2.29
CA THR A 415 -8.99 -8.58 3.24
C THR A 415 -9.62 -9.82 2.61
N TRP A 416 -9.50 -10.96 3.29
CA TRP A 416 -10.29 -12.17 2.98
C TRP A 416 -11.80 -11.90 2.93
N GLY A 417 -12.31 -10.94 3.72
CA GLY A 417 -13.71 -10.53 3.67
C GLY A 417 -14.08 -9.83 2.36
N ASP A 418 -13.22 -8.93 1.88
CA ASP A 418 -13.42 -8.21 0.60
C ASP A 418 -13.34 -9.17 -0.61
N LEU A 419 -12.42 -10.14 -0.59
CA LEU A 419 -12.38 -11.21 -1.60
C LEU A 419 -13.63 -12.11 -1.54
N MET A 420 -14.05 -12.52 -0.35
CA MET A 420 -15.26 -13.35 -0.18
C MET A 420 -16.55 -12.61 -0.61
N GLU A 421 -16.59 -11.28 -0.48
CA GLU A 421 -17.67 -10.42 -0.99
C GLU A 421 -17.81 -10.58 -2.52
N LYS A 422 -16.69 -10.61 -3.26
CA LYS A 422 -16.65 -10.88 -4.71
C LYS A 422 -16.99 -12.34 -5.02
N VAL A 423 -16.37 -13.31 -4.34
CA VAL A 423 -16.57 -14.76 -4.57
C VAL A 423 -18.03 -15.16 -4.38
N ILE A 424 -18.67 -14.77 -3.27
CA ILE A 424 -20.06 -15.11 -2.97
C ILE A 424 -21.01 -14.48 -4.01
N THR A 425 -20.77 -13.22 -4.38
CA THR A 425 -21.60 -12.51 -5.37
C THR A 425 -21.55 -13.19 -6.74
N ALA A 426 -20.36 -13.60 -7.19
CA ALA A 426 -20.19 -14.31 -8.45
C ALA A 426 -20.76 -15.75 -8.38
N ALA A 427 -20.52 -16.47 -7.30
CA ALA A 427 -21.03 -17.83 -7.09
C ALA A 427 -22.57 -17.90 -7.14
N VAL A 428 -23.26 -16.88 -6.61
CA VAL A 428 -24.74 -16.83 -6.67
C VAL A 428 -25.23 -16.67 -8.11
N ARG A 429 -24.54 -15.89 -8.96
CA ARG A 429 -24.89 -15.74 -10.38
C ARG A 429 -24.73 -17.07 -11.13
N VAL A 430 -23.55 -17.71 -11.04
CA VAL A 430 -23.26 -19.02 -11.65
C VAL A 430 -24.26 -20.08 -11.17
N ALA A 431 -24.51 -20.16 -9.86
CA ALA A 431 -25.51 -21.09 -9.31
C ALA A 431 -26.94 -20.81 -9.83
N MET A 432 -27.30 -19.54 -10.05
CA MET A 432 -28.59 -19.17 -10.65
C MET A 432 -28.69 -19.52 -12.14
N GLU A 433 -27.59 -19.65 -12.87
CA GLU A 433 -27.56 -20.07 -14.28
C GLU A 433 -27.58 -21.60 -14.41
N GLU A 434 -26.72 -22.29 -13.68
CA GLU A 434 -26.57 -23.74 -13.77
C GLU A 434 -27.70 -24.50 -13.03
N ASN A 435 -28.10 -24.04 -11.85
CA ASN A 435 -28.79 -24.88 -10.87
C ASN A 435 -30.23 -24.41 -10.56
N ILE A 436 -31.22 -25.19 -11.00
CA ILE A 436 -32.65 -24.87 -10.81
C ILE A 436 -33.07 -24.72 -9.33
N GLU A 437 -32.34 -25.29 -8.37
CA GLU A 437 -32.64 -25.11 -6.94
C GLU A 437 -32.46 -23.66 -6.48
N PHE A 438 -31.60 -22.87 -7.14
CA PHE A 438 -31.41 -21.44 -6.88
C PHE A 438 -32.39 -20.56 -7.69
N ARG A 439 -32.97 -21.09 -8.77
CA ARG A 439 -34.04 -20.42 -9.56
C ARG A 439 -35.46 -20.65 -9.04
N ARG A 440 -35.66 -21.50 -8.02
CA ARG A 440 -36.99 -21.75 -7.45
C ARG A 440 -37.46 -20.56 -6.62
N GLY A 441 -38.66 -20.06 -6.93
CA GLY A 441 -39.30 -18.98 -6.18
C GLY A 441 -39.54 -19.33 -4.71
N LEU A 442 -39.47 -18.30 -3.85
CA LEU A 442 -39.71 -18.43 -2.41
C LEU A 442 -41.16 -18.87 -2.10
N PRO A 443 -41.41 -19.48 -0.92
CA PRO A 443 -42.77 -19.70 -0.42
C PRO A 443 -43.55 -18.38 -0.38
N GLN A 444 -44.78 -18.38 -0.90
CA GLN A 444 -45.59 -17.15 -1.06
C GLN A 444 -45.87 -16.43 0.26
N ASP A 445 -45.84 -17.17 1.37
CA ASP A 445 -46.15 -16.70 2.72
C ASP A 445 -44.90 -16.44 3.58
N TYR A 446 -43.68 -16.46 3.02
CA TYR A 446 -42.43 -16.36 3.79
C TYR A 446 -42.33 -15.13 4.71
N LEU A 447 -42.94 -14.00 4.32
CA LEU A 447 -43.01 -12.78 5.12
C LEU A 447 -43.82 -12.94 6.42
N ASN A 448 -44.62 -14.01 6.57
CA ASN A 448 -45.40 -14.32 7.77
C ASN A 448 -44.61 -15.11 8.84
N PHE A 449 -43.38 -15.55 8.54
CA PHE A 449 -42.54 -16.31 9.48
C PHE A 449 -41.03 -15.99 9.42
N MET A 450 -40.58 -15.25 8.41
CA MET A 450 -39.21 -14.70 8.30
C MET A 450 -39.18 -13.20 8.63
N GLY A 451 -37.98 -12.60 8.65
CA GLY A 451 -37.77 -11.19 9.01
C GLY A 451 -37.77 -10.92 10.52
N VAL A 452 -37.47 -9.67 10.88
CA VAL A 452 -37.21 -9.24 12.28
C VAL A 452 -38.43 -9.42 13.18
N ALA A 453 -39.64 -9.08 12.71
CA ALA A 453 -40.88 -9.24 13.48
C ALA A 453 -41.26 -10.71 13.77
N HIS A 454 -40.47 -11.68 13.28
CA HIS A 454 -40.64 -13.11 13.47
C HIS A 454 -39.36 -13.80 13.95
N SER A 455 -38.35 -13.03 14.41
CA SER A 455 -37.05 -13.56 14.88
C SER A 455 -37.20 -14.66 15.93
N ASP A 456 -38.02 -14.38 16.94
CA ASP A 456 -38.13 -15.16 18.18
C ASP A 456 -39.21 -16.27 18.09
N LYS A 457 -39.88 -16.38 16.93
CA LYS A 457 -41.01 -17.30 16.72
C LYS A 457 -40.51 -18.64 16.20
N SER A 458 -40.46 -19.66 17.06
CA SER A 458 -40.18 -21.04 16.66
C SER A 458 -41.37 -21.65 15.90
N SER A 459 -41.32 -21.65 14.56
CA SER A 459 -42.26 -22.41 13.70
C SER A 459 -41.50 -23.41 12.82
N THR A 460 -42.16 -24.49 12.40
CA THR A 460 -41.59 -25.45 11.45
C THR A 460 -41.19 -24.76 10.14
N GLN A 461 -42.08 -23.93 9.58
CA GLN A 461 -41.82 -23.17 8.35
C GLN A 461 -40.54 -22.32 8.43
N ARG A 462 -40.26 -21.69 9.58
CA ARG A 462 -39.03 -20.92 9.81
C ARG A 462 -37.80 -21.83 9.85
N THR A 463 -37.88 -22.97 10.54
CA THR A 463 -36.81 -23.98 10.56
C THR A 463 -36.54 -24.53 9.16
N ASP A 464 -37.58 -24.97 8.45
CA ASP A 464 -37.48 -25.55 7.10
C ASP A 464 -36.88 -24.55 6.10
N PHE A 465 -37.23 -23.27 6.20
CA PHE A 465 -36.64 -22.19 5.41
C PHE A 465 -35.16 -21.99 5.74
N ILE A 466 -34.77 -21.99 7.01
CA ILE A 466 -33.36 -21.85 7.43
C ILE A 466 -32.53 -23.06 6.97
N GLU A 467 -33.04 -24.28 7.09
CA GLU A 467 -32.36 -25.48 6.56
C GLU A 467 -32.27 -25.47 5.03
N LYS A 468 -33.28 -24.93 4.33
CA LYS A 468 -33.20 -24.72 2.87
C LYS A 468 -32.10 -23.72 2.50
N ILE A 469 -31.96 -22.61 3.22
CA ILE A 469 -30.87 -21.65 3.01
C ILE A 469 -29.51 -22.29 3.30
N LYS A 470 -29.33 -23.01 4.42
CA LYS A 470 -28.10 -23.77 4.71
C LYS A 470 -27.75 -24.75 3.60
N SER A 471 -28.74 -25.49 3.08
CA SER A 471 -28.55 -26.45 2.00
C SER A 471 -28.16 -25.80 0.66
N LEU A 472 -28.58 -24.57 0.40
CA LEU A 472 -28.14 -23.78 -0.75
C LEU A 472 -26.73 -23.22 -0.53
N MET A 473 -26.43 -22.64 0.64
CA MET A 473 -25.09 -22.15 1.00
C MET A 473 -24.02 -23.25 0.92
N ALA A 474 -24.34 -24.48 1.34
CA ALA A 474 -23.43 -25.62 1.23
C ALA A 474 -23.10 -26.02 -0.22
N LYS A 475 -24.02 -25.76 -1.17
CA LYS A 475 -23.82 -26.00 -2.61
C LYS A 475 -23.19 -24.81 -3.34
N LEU A 476 -23.18 -23.63 -2.72
CA LEU A 476 -22.67 -22.42 -3.35
C LEU A 476 -21.17 -22.51 -3.65
N PHE A 477 -20.43 -23.28 -2.86
CA PHE A 477 -19.01 -23.56 -3.09
C PHE A 477 -18.75 -24.33 -4.40
N ASP A 478 -19.65 -25.24 -4.79
CA ASP A 478 -19.54 -26.00 -6.05
C ASP A 478 -19.63 -25.11 -7.30
N HIS A 479 -20.15 -23.89 -7.14
CA HIS A 479 -20.37 -22.88 -8.19
C HIS A 479 -19.45 -21.65 -8.04
N ALA A 480 -18.41 -21.68 -7.18
CA ALA A 480 -17.63 -20.50 -6.81
C ALA A 480 -16.46 -20.20 -7.79
N PRO A 481 -16.50 -19.11 -8.59
CA PRO A 481 -15.46 -18.80 -9.56
C PRO A 481 -14.33 -17.99 -8.90
N ILE A 482 -13.50 -18.67 -8.12
CA ILE A 482 -12.48 -18.02 -7.27
C ILE A 482 -11.51 -17.16 -8.09
N ASP A 483 -10.99 -17.68 -9.22
CA ASP A 483 -10.01 -16.95 -10.04
C ASP A 483 -10.62 -15.67 -10.63
N ALA A 484 -11.85 -15.72 -11.14
CA ALA A 484 -12.56 -14.54 -11.64
C ALA A 484 -12.85 -13.50 -10.53
N ALA A 485 -13.08 -13.94 -9.29
CA ALA A 485 -13.20 -13.02 -8.15
C ALA A 485 -11.85 -12.37 -7.80
N VAL A 486 -10.74 -13.08 -7.95
CA VAL A 486 -9.38 -12.52 -7.85
C VAL A 486 -9.06 -11.59 -9.03
N ASP A 487 -9.57 -11.87 -10.24
CA ASP A 487 -9.47 -10.95 -11.38
C ASP A 487 -10.20 -9.63 -11.12
N GLN A 488 -11.36 -9.66 -10.46
CA GLN A 488 -12.08 -8.44 -10.07
C GLN A 488 -11.36 -7.67 -8.95
N MET A 489 -10.66 -8.34 -8.03
CA MET A 489 -9.72 -7.68 -7.11
C MET A 489 -8.51 -7.08 -7.84
N GLY A 490 -7.97 -7.79 -8.84
CA GLY A 490 -6.88 -7.33 -9.69
C GLY A 490 -7.27 -6.11 -10.55
N LYS A 491 -8.46 -6.12 -11.14
CA LYS A 491 -9.05 -5.00 -11.87
C LYS A 491 -9.17 -3.75 -10.99
N GLN A 492 -9.65 -3.91 -9.76
CA GLN A 492 -9.69 -2.81 -8.79
C GLN A 492 -8.29 -2.25 -8.53
N PHE A 493 -7.31 -3.10 -8.21
CA PHE A 493 -5.93 -2.66 -8.01
C PHE A 493 -5.35 -1.93 -9.23
N ILE A 494 -5.61 -2.41 -10.47
CA ILE A 494 -5.16 -1.72 -11.69
C ILE A 494 -5.77 -0.32 -11.84
N HIS A 495 -7.00 -0.08 -11.37
CA HIS A 495 -7.61 1.26 -11.36
C HIS A 495 -7.09 2.15 -10.21
N ASP A 496 -6.87 1.56 -9.03
CA ASP A 496 -6.35 2.25 -7.85
C ASP A 496 -4.88 2.68 -8.01
N ALA A 497 -4.10 1.89 -8.75
CA ALA A 497 -2.64 1.99 -8.88
C ALA A 497 -2.14 3.32 -9.47
N LEU A 498 -0.98 3.78 -9.00
CA LEU A 498 -0.24 4.83 -9.68
C LEU A 498 0.33 4.32 -11.02
N PRO A 499 0.48 5.18 -12.05
CA PRO A 499 1.15 4.80 -13.28
C PRO A 499 2.64 4.47 -13.05
N PRO A 500 3.24 3.59 -13.87
CA PRO A 500 4.60 3.10 -13.66
C PRO A 500 5.65 4.20 -13.87
N MET A 501 6.43 4.49 -12.83
CA MET A 501 7.57 5.40 -12.93
C MET A 501 8.72 4.70 -13.66
N LEU A 502 8.95 5.07 -14.93
CA LEU A 502 9.96 4.45 -15.79
C LEU A 502 11.39 4.89 -15.43
N THR A 503 12.31 3.93 -15.39
CA THR A 503 13.74 4.23 -15.41
C THR A 503 14.18 4.80 -16.77
N ALA A 504 15.42 5.30 -16.85
CA ALA A 504 15.97 5.81 -18.10
C ALA A 504 16.09 4.74 -19.20
N GLU A 505 16.35 3.49 -18.80
CA GLU A 505 16.50 2.33 -19.70
C GLU A 505 15.13 1.85 -20.20
N GLU A 506 14.17 1.67 -19.30
CA GLU A 506 12.80 1.27 -19.67
C GLU A 506 12.13 2.30 -20.56
N LYS A 507 12.36 3.59 -20.29
CA LYS A 507 11.94 4.64 -21.21
C LYS A 507 12.63 4.50 -22.58
N GLN A 508 13.92 4.15 -22.63
CA GLN A 508 14.66 3.99 -23.88
C GLN A 508 14.20 2.79 -24.72
N PHE A 509 13.73 1.71 -24.09
CA PHE A 509 13.29 0.47 -24.75
C PHE A 509 11.77 0.23 -24.68
N SER A 510 10.98 1.31 -24.63
CA SER A 510 9.53 1.34 -24.82
C SER A 510 9.15 2.45 -25.82
N CYS A 511 7.92 2.47 -26.33
CA CYS A 511 7.41 3.50 -27.25
C CYS A 511 7.55 4.96 -26.71
N VAL A 512 7.73 5.10 -25.38
CA VAL A 512 7.92 6.37 -24.68
C VAL A 512 9.31 7.01 -24.94
N GLY A 513 10.28 6.23 -25.44
CA GLY A 513 11.62 6.71 -25.84
C GLY A 513 12.03 6.24 -27.24
N ASP A 514 11.60 5.05 -27.67
CA ASP A 514 11.75 4.52 -29.03
C ASP A 514 10.49 4.75 -29.91
N GLY A 515 10.54 4.41 -31.19
CA GLY A 515 9.46 4.63 -32.16
C GLY A 515 9.54 6.00 -32.87
N LEU A 516 8.47 6.37 -33.60
CA LEU A 516 8.46 7.54 -34.51
C LEU A 516 8.79 8.86 -33.80
N ARG A 517 9.67 9.70 -34.38
CA ARG A 517 10.03 11.02 -33.84
C ARG A 517 9.94 12.12 -34.87
N MET A 518 9.39 13.27 -34.45
CA MET A 518 9.40 14.50 -35.24
C MET A 518 10.81 15.13 -35.23
N GLY A 519 11.44 15.19 -36.40
CA GLY A 519 12.71 15.86 -36.62
C GLY A 519 12.59 17.39 -36.63
N PRO A 520 13.73 18.11 -36.62
CA PRO A 520 13.76 19.56 -36.48
C PRO A 520 13.21 20.35 -37.69
N ASN A 521 12.97 19.69 -38.82
CA ASN A 521 12.48 20.26 -40.08
C ASN A 521 11.07 19.78 -40.47
N GLY A 522 10.42 18.95 -39.64
CA GLY A 522 9.12 18.33 -39.94
C GLY A 522 9.23 16.91 -40.54
N GLU A 523 10.44 16.35 -40.61
CA GLU A 523 10.66 14.97 -41.06
C GLU A 523 10.27 13.96 -39.98
N ILE A 524 9.56 12.88 -40.35
CA ILE A 524 9.34 11.75 -39.44
C ILE A 524 10.58 10.86 -39.51
N ILE A 525 11.33 10.81 -38.41
CA ILE A 525 12.37 9.82 -38.17
C ILE A 525 11.65 8.55 -37.72
N SER A 526 11.66 7.51 -38.56
CA SER A 526 11.17 6.19 -38.18
C SER A 526 12.05 5.61 -37.08
N GLY A 527 11.40 5.15 -35.99
CA GLY A 527 11.95 4.08 -35.15
C GLY A 527 11.66 2.74 -35.81
N GLY A 528 12.29 1.66 -35.32
CA GLY A 528 12.00 0.32 -35.81
C GLY A 528 10.59 -0.17 -35.44
N GLU A 529 10.16 -1.22 -36.13
CA GLU A 529 8.85 -1.85 -35.96
C GLU A 529 8.95 -3.14 -35.12
N ILE A 530 7.81 -3.58 -34.56
CA ILE A 530 7.71 -4.91 -33.96
C ILE A 530 7.72 -5.95 -35.09
N THR A 531 8.55 -6.98 -34.95
CA THR A 531 8.69 -8.07 -35.92
C THR A 531 8.70 -9.42 -35.22
N LEU A 532 8.52 -10.51 -35.96
CA LEU A 532 8.65 -11.89 -35.44
C LEU A 532 10.02 -12.18 -34.80
N ASP A 533 11.07 -11.43 -35.14
CA ASP A 533 12.42 -11.54 -34.57
C ASP A 533 12.67 -10.60 -33.37
N THR A 534 11.77 -9.66 -33.09
CA THR A 534 11.83 -8.82 -31.89
C THR A 534 11.60 -9.69 -30.64
N LYS A 535 12.33 -9.42 -29.55
CA LYS A 535 11.97 -9.93 -28.23
C LYS A 535 11.29 -8.85 -27.39
N ILE A 536 10.24 -9.25 -26.70
CA ILE A 536 9.38 -8.40 -25.88
C ILE A 536 9.19 -9.00 -24.49
N LYS A 537 8.82 -8.15 -23.53
CA LYS A 537 8.26 -8.54 -22.23
C LYS A 537 7.35 -7.44 -21.68
N LEU A 538 6.55 -7.74 -20.67
CA LEU A 538 5.76 -6.70 -19.98
C LEU A 538 6.67 -5.64 -19.33
N LEU A 539 6.17 -4.41 -19.25
CA LEU A 539 6.86 -3.26 -18.65
C LEU A 539 7.09 -3.42 -17.13
N ARG A 540 6.06 -3.92 -16.43
CA ARG A 540 6.08 -4.31 -15.00
C ARG A 540 5.29 -5.60 -14.84
N ALA A 541 5.51 -6.34 -13.76
CA ALA A 541 4.70 -7.51 -13.41
C ALA A 541 3.20 -7.17 -13.31
N HIS A 542 2.88 -6.03 -12.67
CA HIS A 542 1.50 -5.58 -12.46
C HIS A 542 1.10 -4.39 -13.36
N VAL A 543 1.70 -4.27 -14.56
CA VAL A 543 1.28 -3.23 -15.52
C VAL A 543 -0.08 -3.52 -16.18
N ILE A 544 -0.47 -4.80 -16.23
CA ILE A 544 -1.75 -5.27 -16.79
C ILE A 544 -2.48 -6.27 -15.89
N ARG A 545 -3.81 -6.35 -16.06
CA ARG A 545 -4.61 -7.53 -15.67
C ARG A 545 -5.49 -7.95 -16.86
N LEU A 546 -5.42 -9.23 -17.21
CA LEU A 546 -6.35 -9.87 -18.14
C LEU A 546 -7.64 -10.21 -17.39
N VAL A 547 -8.80 -9.87 -17.94
CA VAL A 547 -10.13 -10.12 -17.34
C VAL A 547 -11.11 -10.47 -18.44
N THR A 548 -11.86 -11.56 -18.28
CA THR A 548 -12.98 -11.90 -19.17
C THR A 548 -14.27 -11.29 -18.62
N GLU A 549 -14.99 -10.53 -19.43
CA GLU A 549 -16.26 -9.87 -19.08
C GLU A 549 -17.29 -10.15 -20.16
N GLU A 550 -18.26 -11.02 -19.84
CA GLU A 550 -19.26 -11.54 -20.79
C GLU A 550 -18.59 -12.17 -22.01
N ASP A 551 -18.89 -11.71 -23.23
CA ASP A 551 -18.31 -12.18 -24.49
C ASP A 551 -16.97 -11.48 -24.87
N ASN A 552 -16.37 -10.69 -23.97
CA ASN A 552 -15.18 -9.87 -24.26
C ASN A 552 -13.99 -10.21 -23.35
N VAL A 553 -12.77 -10.09 -23.88
CA VAL A 553 -11.52 -10.17 -23.10
C VAL A 553 -10.89 -8.79 -23.03
N ARG A 554 -10.63 -8.31 -21.80
CA ARG A 554 -10.06 -6.99 -21.54
C ARG A 554 -8.69 -7.10 -20.88
N VAL A 555 -7.76 -6.30 -21.40
CA VAL A 555 -6.43 -6.08 -20.82
C VAL A 555 -6.46 -4.72 -20.13
N TYR A 556 -6.90 -4.71 -18.87
CA TYR A 556 -6.82 -3.52 -18.02
C TYR A 556 -5.36 -3.14 -17.76
N HIS A 557 -5.01 -1.86 -17.73
CA HIS A 557 -3.62 -1.42 -17.55
C HIS A 557 -3.44 -0.15 -16.71
N THR A 558 -2.28 -0.03 -16.05
CA THR A 558 -1.94 1.12 -15.19
C THR A 558 -1.26 2.28 -15.92
N MET A 559 -0.84 2.10 -17.17
CA MET A 559 0.08 3.02 -17.87
C MET A 559 -0.45 4.47 -18.00
N ASP A 560 -1.75 4.61 -18.28
CA ASP A 560 -2.40 5.92 -18.49
C ASP A 560 -3.12 6.45 -17.22
N ASN A 561 -2.95 5.79 -16.06
CA ASN A 561 -3.52 6.25 -14.79
C ASN A 561 -2.95 7.62 -14.38
N SER A 562 -3.74 8.40 -13.64
CA SER A 562 -3.28 9.67 -13.07
C SER A 562 -2.45 9.46 -11.80
N PHE A 563 -1.55 10.40 -11.49
CA PHE A 563 -0.95 10.51 -10.15
C PHE A 563 -1.92 11.08 -9.09
N GLU A 564 -3.16 11.35 -9.46
CA GLU A 564 -4.28 11.70 -8.60
C GLU A 564 -5.27 10.52 -8.63
N TYR A 565 -5.57 9.97 -7.45
CA TYR A 565 -6.34 8.73 -7.29
C TYR A 565 -7.72 8.81 -7.97
N HIS A 566 -8.07 7.78 -8.76
CA HIS A 566 -9.32 7.66 -9.53
C HIS A 566 -9.70 8.93 -10.33
N ARG A 567 -8.73 9.69 -10.84
CA ARG A 567 -9.01 10.88 -11.67
C ARG A 567 -9.43 10.54 -13.10
N GLU A 568 -8.97 9.39 -13.60
CA GLU A 568 -9.40 8.84 -14.88
C GLU A 568 -10.11 7.48 -14.62
N GLU A 569 -10.98 7.07 -15.53
CA GLU A 569 -11.70 5.79 -15.48
C GLU A 569 -10.77 4.58 -15.71
N PRO A 570 -11.20 3.33 -15.41
CA PRO A 570 -10.39 2.13 -15.67
C PRO A 570 -9.97 2.01 -17.14
N GLN A 571 -8.66 2.04 -17.41
CA GLN A 571 -8.12 1.99 -18.77
C GLN A 571 -7.87 0.54 -19.22
N TYR A 572 -8.21 0.22 -20.47
CA TYR A 572 -8.02 -1.12 -21.04
C TYR A 572 -7.75 -1.14 -22.56
N LEU A 573 -7.31 -2.30 -23.06
CA LEU A 573 -7.53 -2.76 -24.43
C LEU A 573 -8.63 -3.83 -24.40
N GLU A 574 -9.42 -3.92 -25.47
CA GLU A 574 -10.32 -5.05 -25.72
C GLU A 574 -9.68 -5.91 -26.81
N ILE A 575 -9.65 -7.23 -26.60
CA ILE A 575 -9.02 -8.20 -27.51
C ILE A 575 -9.95 -9.39 -27.75
N SER A 576 -9.77 -10.11 -28.86
CA SER A 576 -10.48 -11.36 -29.10
C SER A 576 -9.93 -12.49 -28.22
N PHE A 577 -10.76 -13.51 -27.94
CA PHE A 577 -10.33 -14.74 -27.29
C PHE A 577 -9.16 -15.44 -28.02
N GLU A 578 -9.03 -15.23 -29.33
CA GLU A 578 -7.91 -15.76 -30.13
C GLU A 578 -6.56 -15.14 -29.75
N LEU A 579 -6.53 -13.88 -29.28
CA LEU A 579 -5.30 -13.19 -28.87
C LEU A 579 -4.95 -13.39 -27.39
N ALA A 580 -5.92 -13.78 -26.55
CA ALA A 580 -5.74 -13.93 -25.11
C ALA A 580 -4.55 -14.83 -24.70
N PRO A 581 -4.29 -16.00 -25.33
CA PRO A 581 -3.15 -16.86 -24.97
C PRO A 581 -1.78 -16.18 -25.10
N ALA A 582 -1.63 -15.18 -25.99
CA ALA A 582 -0.39 -14.42 -26.09
C ALA A 582 -0.19 -13.48 -24.89
N VAL A 583 -1.27 -12.88 -24.36
CA VAL A 583 -1.22 -12.02 -23.17
C VAL A 583 -1.00 -12.85 -21.91
N GLU A 584 -1.71 -13.98 -21.77
CA GLU A 584 -1.46 -14.97 -20.71
C GLU A 584 0.00 -15.42 -20.68
N HIS A 585 0.58 -15.73 -21.85
CA HIS A 585 1.97 -16.14 -21.96
C HIS A 585 2.96 -15.03 -21.58
N LEU A 586 2.69 -13.77 -21.94
CA LEU A 586 3.51 -12.62 -21.54
C LEU A 586 3.44 -12.34 -20.02
N ILE A 587 2.27 -12.53 -19.40
CA ILE A 587 2.09 -12.45 -17.94
C ILE A 587 2.89 -13.57 -17.26
N CYS A 588 2.71 -14.82 -17.70
CA CYS A 588 3.37 -15.99 -17.12
C CYS A 588 4.89 -16.04 -17.34
N SER A 589 5.41 -15.30 -18.33
CA SER A 589 6.85 -15.29 -18.66
C SER A 589 7.62 -14.10 -18.07
N TYR A 590 6.97 -13.15 -17.40
CA TYR A 590 7.67 -12.03 -16.76
C TYR A 590 8.60 -12.54 -15.64
N PRO A 591 9.89 -12.13 -15.57
CA PRO A 591 10.51 -10.97 -16.21
C PRO A 591 11.33 -11.28 -17.48
N ASP A 592 11.20 -12.46 -18.06
CA ASP A 592 12.01 -12.90 -19.20
C ASP A 592 11.51 -12.33 -20.54
N PHE A 593 12.43 -12.26 -21.52
CA PHE A 593 12.15 -11.77 -22.86
C PHE A 593 11.69 -12.91 -23.79
N VAL A 594 10.43 -12.85 -24.22
CA VAL A 594 9.81 -13.77 -25.19
C VAL A 594 10.00 -13.22 -26.61
N LYS A 595 10.32 -14.08 -27.58
CA LYS A 595 10.40 -13.70 -29.00
C LYS A 595 9.00 -13.69 -29.62
N VAL A 596 8.67 -12.70 -30.44
CA VAL A 596 7.30 -12.54 -30.98
C VAL A 596 6.86 -13.76 -31.81
N SER A 597 7.76 -14.44 -32.54
CA SER A 597 7.44 -15.70 -33.24
C SER A 597 6.93 -16.82 -32.31
N ASP A 598 7.32 -16.78 -31.04
CA ASP A 598 7.18 -17.88 -30.09
C ASP A 598 5.90 -17.73 -29.23
N LEU A 599 5.17 -16.60 -29.37
CA LEU A 599 3.85 -16.41 -28.78
C LEU A 599 2.88 -17.54 -29.22
N PRO A 600 2.03 -18.09 -28.33
CA PRO A 600 1.23 -19.29 -28.59
C PRO A 600 -0.04 -19.04 -29.43
N LEU A 601 0.13 -18.44 -30.61
CA LEU A 601 -0.93 -18.23 -31.62
C LEU A 601 -0.64 -19.05 -32.89
N ASP A 602 -1.70 -19.45 -33.61
CA ASP A 602 -1.61 -20.36 -34.77
C ASP A 602 -0.93 -19.75 -36.01
N SER A 603 -0.96 -18.43 -36.17
CA SER A 603 -0.41 -17.71 -37.33
C SER A 603 0.46 -16.52 -36.92
N GLU A 604 1.28 -16.03 -37.85
CA GLU A 604 2.31 -15.01 -37.57
C GLU A 604 1.76 -13.59 -37.43
N GLU A 605 0.73 -13.25 -38.21
CA GLU A 605 0.11 -11.91 -38.25
C GLU A 605 -0.51 -11.50 -36.90
N PRO A 606 -1.37 -12.33 -36.24
CA PRO A 606 -1.86 -12.07 -34.89
C PRO A 606 -0.76 -11.86 -33.83
N LYS A 607 0.41 -12.50 -33.96
CA LYS A 607 1.54 -12.34 -33.02
C LYS A 607 2.15 -10.96 -33.12
N VAL A 608 2.34 -10.47 -34.34
CA VAL A 608 2.84 -9.11 -34.60
C VAL A 608 1.78 -8.09 -34.19
N GLN A 609 0.50 -8.36 -34.45
CA GLN A 609 -0.61 -7.48 -34.04
C GLN A 609 -0.65 -7.27 -32.51
N ILE A 610 -0.83 -8.32 -31.70
CA ILE A 610 -0.96 -8.16 -30.24
C ILE A 610 0.31 -7.56 -29.60
N ALA A 611 1.48 -7.88 -30.15
CA ALA A 611 2.74 -7.27 -29.73
C ALA A 611 2.84 -5.78 -30.12
N GLY A 612 2.24 -5.37 -31.24
CA GLY A 612 2.08 -3.98 -31.65
C GLY A 612 1.10 -3.23 -30.75
N ASP A 613 -0.12 -3.75 -30.56
CA ASP A 613 -1.19 -3.15 -29.76
C ASP A 613 -0.73 -2.85 -28.32
N LEU A 614 -0.05 -3.82 -27.68
CA LEU A 614 0.52 -3.65 -26.34
C LEU A 614 1.75 -2.72 -26.31
N TRP A 615 2.55 -2.68 -27.38
CA TRP A 615 3.69 -1.75 -27.51
C TRP A 615 3.25 -0.30 -27.67
N GLU A 616 2.23 -0.02 -28.48
CA GLU A 616 1.71 1.34 -28.68
C GLU A 616 1.10 1.92 -27.41
N ARG A 617 0.44 1.09 -26.59
CA ARG A 617 -0.01 1.44 -25.22
C ARG A 617 1.13 1.50 -24.18
N GLY A 618 2.38 1.27 -24.58
CA GLY A 618 3.56 1.36 -23.70
C GLY A 618 3.66 0.24 -22.65
N LEU A 619 2.95 -0.87 -22.84
CA LEU A 619 2.86 -1.99 -21.89
C LEU A 619 4.01 -2.99 -22.03
N LEU A 620 4.84 -2.83 -23.06
CA LEU A 620 5.97 -3.69 -23.38
C LEU A 620 7.33 -2.99 -23.31
N LEU A 621 8.36 -3.80 -23.06
CA LEU A 621 9.78 -3.49 -23.25
C LEU A 621 10.38 -4.41 -24.31
N THR A 622 11.37 -3.92 -25.05
CA THR A 622 12.16 -4.69 -26.01
C THR A 622 13.58 -4.98 -25.49
N ASP A 623 14.26 -6.00 -26.03
CA ASP A 623 15.63 -6.39 -25.60
C ASP A 623 16.75 -5.46 -26.11
N GLY A 624 16.35 -4.32 -26.66
CA GLY A 624 17.18 -3.23 -27.19
C GLY A 624 16.30 -2.25 -27.96
N ALA A 625 16.90 -1.21 -28.54
CA ALA A 625 16.16 -0.30 -29.42
C ALA A 625 15.75 -1.01 -30.72
N LEU A 626 14.53 -0.78 -31.18
CA LEU A 626 13.97 -1.37 -32.39
C LEU A 626 14.76 -0.91 -33.62
N LYS A 627 15.16 -1.88 -34.44
CA LYS A 627 15.99 -1.65 -35.63
C LYS A 627 15.14 -0.98 -36.71
N ILE A 628 15.59 0.17 -37.20
CA ILE A 628 14.99 0.81 -38.37
C ILE A 628 15.13 -0.15 -39.57
N SER A 629 14.01 -0.60 -40.13
CA SER A 629 13.97 -1.31 -41.39
C SER A 629 14.35 -0.35 -42.52
N ILE A 630 15.58 -0.49 -43.04
CA ILE A 630 16.04 0.28 -44.21
C ILE A 630 15.50 -0.40 -45.46
N CYS A 631 14.31 0.02 -45.88
CA CYS A 631 13.67 -0.33 -47.15
C CYS A 631 14.01 0.68 -48.26
#